data_AF-G2GZ20-F1
#
_entry.id   AF-G2GZ20-F1
#
_cell.length_a   1.000
_cell.length_b   1.000
_cell.length_c   1.000
_cell.angle_alpha   90.00
_cell.angle_beta   90.00
_cell.angle_gamma   90.00
#
_symmetry.space_group_name_H-M   'P 1'
#
loop_
_entity.id
_entity.type
_entity.pdbx_description
1 polymer ?
#
loop_
_entity_poly.entity_id
_entity_poly.type
_entity_poly.pdbx_seq_one_letter_code
_entity_poly.pdbx_strand_id
1 'polypeptide(L)'
;MALGSQDSPALHREAVNSWKIQDVSPTGSGKSSRFASQLVLQLEDNPTVRKAAAKLAGKDPDHSVLVQLNAEGHYRVVYGDPALLRGYLRWQVVGHGRRDERAKHEQTLGGVTRGR
;
A
#
# COMPACT_ATOMS: atom_id res chain seq x y z
N MET A 1 10.19 -19.07 29.88
CA MET A 1 10.67 -18.93 28.49
C MET A 1 9.79 -17.89 27.80
N ALA A 2 10.30 -16.69 27.56
CA ALA A 2 9.56 -15.63 26.87
C ALA A 2 9.99 -15.63 25.40
N LEU A 3 9.04 -15.90 24.50
CA LEU A 3 9.22 -15.69 23.06
C LEU A 3 8.91 -14.21 22.75
N GLY A 4 9.81 -13.31 23.13
CA GLY A 4 9.95 -11.99 22.47
C GLY A 4 11.15 -12.13 21.53
N SER A 5 11.13 -11.74 20.26
CA SER A 5 10.49 -10.61 19.61
C SER A 5 10.36 -10.99 18.13
N GLN A 6 9.17 -10.82 17.54
CA GLN A 6 9.07 -10.88 16.07
C GLN A 6 9.66 -9.57 15.55
N ASP A 7 10.86 -9.65 14.95
CA ASP A 7 11.52 -8.56 14.22
C ASP A 7 10.55 -7.98 13.18
N SER A 8 9.80 -6.96 13.56
CA SER A 8 9.01 -6.19 12.61
C SER A 8 10.01 -5.53 11.66
N PRO A 9 9.86 -5.69 10.33
CA PRO A 9 10.81 -5.11 9.40
C PRO A 9 10.91 -3.60 9.64
N ALA A 10 12.16 -3.11 9.62
CA ALA A 10 12.49 -1.72 9.87
C ALA A 10 11.56 -0.80 9.06
N LEU A 11 10.99 0.19 9.75
CA LEU A 11 10.06 1.12 9.13
C LEU A 11 10.84 2.15 8.31
N HIS A 12 10.65 2.14 7.00
CA HIS A 12 11.21 3.14 6.11
C HIS A 12 10.08 3.94 5.45
N ARG A 13 9.92 5.20 5.87
CA ARG A 13 8.84 6.07 5.41
C ARG A 13 9.30 7.45 4.98
N GLU A 14 10.59 7.72 4.95
CA GLU A 14 11.11 9.05 4.62
C GLU A 14 11.28 9.21 3.11
N ALA A 15 11.26 10.45 2.63
CA ALA A 15 11.69 10.83 1.28
C ALA A 15 11.16 9.93 0.14
N VAL A 16 9.86 10.01 -0.17
CA VAL A 16 9.14 9.15 -1.14
C VAL A 16 9.84 9.03 -2.52
N ASN A 17 10.56 10.05 -2.96
CA ASN A 17 11.27 10.05 -4.23
C ASN A 17 12.43 9.04 -4.28
N SER A 18 12.95 8.63 -3.13
CA SER A 18 14.02 7.63 -3.00
C SER A 18 13.51 6.19 -2.98
N TRP A 19 12.19 5.98 -2.81
CA TRP A 19 11.62 4.65 -2.67
C TRP A 19 11.83 3.85 -3.97
N LYS A 20 11.84 2.52 -3.87
CA LYS A 20 11.90 1.69 -5.07
C LYS A 20 10.52 1.59 -5.72
N ILE A 21 10.50 1.44 -7.03
CA ILE A 21 9.28 1.14 -7.81
C ILE A 21 9.28 -0.36 -8.13
N GLN A 22 8.10 -0.95 -8.19
CA GLN A 22 7.91 -2.33 -8.61
C GLN A 22 7.05 -2.33 -9.85
N ASP A 23 7.50 -3.04 -10.87
CA ASP A 23 6.73 -3.19 -12.11
C ASP A 23 5.39 -3.87 -11.83
N VAL A 24 4.35 -3.32 -12.44
CA VAL A 24 3.00 -3.85 -12.37
C VAL A 24 2.78 -4.76 -13.56
N SER A 25 2.71 -6.06 -13.31
CA SER A 25 2.34 -7.05 -14.33
C SER A 25 0.82 -7.30 -14.29
N PRO A 26 0.11 -7.14 -15.41
CA PRO A 26 -1.28 -7.57 -15.54
C PRO A 26 -1.43 -9.05 -15.16
N THR A 27 -2.32 -9.34 -14.21
CA THR A 27 -2.65 -10.70 -13.76
C THR A 27 -4.17 -10.94 -13.70
N GLY A 28 -4.97 -9.87 -13.88
CA GLY A 28 -6.42 -9.96 -13.97
C GLY A 28 -6.88 -10.67 -15.23
N SER A 29 -7.91 -11.51 -15.09
CA SER A 29 -8.62 -12.16 -16.21
C SER A 29 -9.71 -11.27 -16.83
N GLY A 30 -9.76 -9.98 -16.49
CA GLY A 30 -10.86 -9.09 -16.90
C GLY A 30 -12.18 -9.36 -16.16
N LYS A 31 -12.15 -10.04 -15.01
CA LYS A 31 -13.37 -10.24 -14.19
C LYS A 31 -13.93 -8.89 -13.75
N SER A 32 -15.23 -8.69 -13.97
CA SER A 32 -15.91 -7.44 -13.65
C SER A 32 -15.79 -7.13 -12.15
N SER A 33 -15.18 -5.99 -11.85
CA SER A 33 -15.21 -5.37 -10.53
C SER A 33 -16.50 -4.57 -10.40
N ARG A 34 -17.11 -4.56 -9.20
CA ARG A 34 -18.19 -3.60 -8.89
C ARG A 34 -17.68 -2.15 -8.78
N PHE A 35 -16.37 -1.98 -8.63
CA PHE A 35 -15.73 -0.67 -8.58
C PHE A 35 -15.32 -0.26 -9.99
N ALA A 36 -15.64 0.98 -10.35
CA ALA A 36 -15.26 1.57 -11.63
C ALA A 36 -13.77 1.92 -11.70
N SER A 37 -13.15 2.15 -10.54
CA SER A 37 -11.72 2.42 -10.42
C SER A 37 -11.19 2.07 -9.04
N GLN A 38 -9.87 1.94 -8.91
CA GLN A 38 -9.21 1.73 -7.63
C GLN A 38 -7.93 2.54 -7.47
N LEU A 39 -7.74 3.06 -6.26
CA LEU A 39 -6.49 3.60 -5.78
C LEU A 39 -5.83 2.59 -4.85
N VAL A 40 -4.58 2.23 -5.15
CA VAL A 40 -3.70 1.44 -4.29
C VAL A 40 -2.69 2.39 -3.67
N LEU A 41 -2.60 2.40 -2.33
CA LEU A 41 -1.75 3.33 -1.58
C LEU A 41 -0.68 2.56 -0.80
N GLN A 42 0.58 2.69 -1.19
CA GLN A 42 1.74 2.12 -0.50
C GLN A 42 2.27 3.10 0.55
N LEU A 43 2.32 2.66 1.82
CA LEU A 43 2.67 3.51 2.97
C LEU A 43 4.12 3.41 3.48
N GLU A 44 4.91 2.48 2.95
CA GLU A 44 6.31 2.29 3.35
C GLU A 44 7.16 1.71 2.21
N ASP A 45 8.47 1.99 2.24
CA ASP A 45 9.44 1.41 1.30
C ASP A 45 9.93 0.04 1.78
N ASN A 46 9.04 -0.95 1.68
CA ASN A 46 9.34 -2.33 2.02
C ASN A 46 9.10 -3.22 0.79
N PRO A 47 10.00 -4.18 0.46
CA PRO A 47 9.84 -5.03 -0.72
C PRO A 47 8.55 -5.86 -0.72
N THR A 48 8.11 -6.34 0.45
CA THR A 48 6.86 -7.11 0.58
C THR A 48 5.64 -6.22 0.32
N VAL A 49 5.62 -5.02 0.91
CA VAL A 49 4.54 -4.02 0.72
C VAL A 49 4.48 -3.59 -0.74
N ARG A 50 5.63 -3.26 -1.32
CA ARG A 50 5.75 -2.83 -2.71
C ARG A 50 5.28 -3.93 -3.69
N LYS A 51 5.67 -5.18 -3.48
CA LYS A 51 5.21 -6.33 -4.27
C LYS A 51 3.70 -6.56 -4.13
N ALA A 52 3.15 -6.41 -2.92
CA ALA A 52 1.72 -6.54 -2.68
C ALA A 52 0.93 -5.44 -3.38
N ALA A 53 1.39 -4.18 -3.29
CA ALA A 53 0.76 -3.04 -3.93
C ALA A 53 0.75 -3.17 -5.46
N ALA A 54 1.89 -3.56 -6.06
CA ALA A 54 1.97 -3.82 -7.50
C ALA A 54 1.04 -4.95 -7.95
N LYS A 55 0.94 -6.04 -7.18
CA LYS A 55 0.00 -7.14 -7.47
C LYS A 55 -1.46 -6.70 -7.40
N LEU A 56 -1.82 -5.80 -6.47
CA LEU A 56 -3.19 -5.28 -6.36
C LEU A 56 -3.56 -4.40 -7.56
N ALA A 57 -2.64 -3.55 -8.02
CA ALA A 57 -2.84 -2.77 -9.24
C ALA A 57 -2.95 -3.68 -10.48
N GLY A 58 -2.09 -4.69 -10.58
CA GLY A 58 -2.08 -5.63 -11.71
C GLY A 58 -3.32 -6.53 -11.83
N LYS A 59 -4.21 -6.56 -10.83
CA LYS A 59 -5.48 -7.29 -10.92
C LYS A 59 -6.51 -6.59 -11.82
N ASP A 60 -6.43 -5.28 -11.97
CA ASP A 60 -7.33 -4.47 -12.80
C ASP A 60 -6.54 -3.29 -13.41
N PRO A 61 -5.56 -3.58 -14.27
CA PRO A 61 -4.52 -2.62 -14.67
C PRO A 61 -5.10 -1.35 -15.31
N ASP A 62 -6.19 -1.48 -16.08
CA ASP A 62 -6.80 -0.37 -16.83
C ASP A 62 -7.61 0.60 -15.95
N HIS A 63 -7.92 0.21 -14.71
CA HIS A 63 -8.71 1.01 -13.77
C HIS A 63 -7.99 1.25 -12.44
N SER A 64 -6.68 1.01 -12.40
CA SER A 64 -5.87 1.11 -11.18
C SER A 64 -4.86 2.24 -11.23
N VAL A 65 -4.76 2.97 -10.12
CA VAL A 65 -3.67 3.91 -9.86
C VAL A 65 -2.92 3.45 -8.61
N LEU A 66 -1.59 3.38 -8.68
CA LEU A 66 -0.73 3.08 -7.54
C LEU A 66 0.04 4.34 -7.13
N VAL A 67 -0.12 4.70 -5.87
CA VAL A 67 0.55 5.85 -5.25
C VAL A 67 1.43 5.38 -4.10
N GLN A 68 2.62 5.96 -4.00
CA GLN A 68 3.47 5.87 -2.81
C GLN A 68 3.32 7.15 -1.99
N LEU A 69 3.18 7.03 -0.68
CA LEU A 69 2.94 8.13 0.25
C LEU A 69 3.85 7.99 1.47
N ASN A 70 4.70 9.00 1.71
CA ASN A 70 5.59 9.05 2.88
C ASN A 70 4.88 9.54 4.15
N ALA A 71 5.63 9.62 5.26
CA ALA A 71 5.10 10.09 6.54
C ALA A 71 4.75 11.60 6.53
N GLU A 72 5.42 12.40 5.70
CA GLU A 72 5.23 13.86 5.59
C GLU A 72 4.03 14.25 4.70
N GLY A 73 3.39 13.28 4.04
CA GLY A 73 2.29 13.52 3.12
C GLY A 73 2.71 13.80 1.66
N HIS A 74 4.01 13.79 1.36
CA HIS A 74 4.50 13.79 -0.02
C HIS A 74 4.20 12.45 -0.69
N TYR A 75 3.76 12.53 -1.94
CA TYR A 75 3.39 11.35 -2.71
C TYR A 75 3.94 11.40 -4.12
N ARG A 76 3.95 10.24 -4.76
CA ARG A 76 4.15 10.12 -6.21
C ARG A 76 3.28 9.01 -6.79
N VAL A 77 2.80 9.24 -7.99
CA VAL A 77 2.12 8.22 -8.80
C VAL A 77 3.19 7.36 -9.45
N VAL A 78 3.12 6.04 -9.27
CA VAL A 78 4.12 5.11 -9.81
C VAL A 78 3.52 4.12 -10.82
N TYR A 79 2.19 4.10 -10.97
CA TYR A 79 1.49 3.35 -12.00
C TYR A 79 0.09 3.93 -12.23
N GLY A 80 -0.37 3.90 -13.48
CA GLY A 80 -1.69 4.35 -13.91
C GLY A 80 -1.82 5.87 -14.03
N ASP A 81 -2.94 6.32 -14.60
CA ASP A 81 -3.28 7.73 -14.75
C ASP A 81 -4.32 8.14 -13.69
N PRO A 82 -4.04 9.13 -12.82
CA PRO A 82 -5.02 9.67 -11.87
C PRO A 82 -6.35 10.09 -12.48
N ALA A 83 -6.38 10.47 -13.77
CA ALA A 83 -7.61 10.82 -14.47
C ALA A 83 -8.60 9.65 -14.58
N LEU A 84 -8.15 8.40 -14.39
CA LEU A 84 -8.99 7.19 -14.35
C LEU A 84 -9.78 7.03 -13.05
N LEU A 85 -9.40 7.74 -11.97
CA LEU A 85 -10.07 7.65 -10.66
C LEU A 85 -11.43 8.35 -10.66
N ARG A 86 -12.43 7.68 -11.22
CA ARG A 86 -13.80 8.18 -11.37
C ARG A 86 -14.83 7.13 -10.96
N GLY A 87 -16.06 7.59 -10.76
CA GLY A 87 -17.20 6.73 -10.42
C GLY A 87 -17.08 6.09 -9.03
N TYR A 88 -17.57 4.87 -8.89
CA TYR A 88 -17.53 4.15 -7.62
C TYR A 88 -16.15 3.55 -7.37
N LEU A 89 -15.41 4.14 -6.43
CA LEU A 89 -13.98 3.94 -6.27
C LEU A 89 -13.64 3.12 -5.01
N ARG A 90 -12.63 2.25 -5.09
CA ARG A 90 -12.04 1.54 -3.94
C ARG A 90 -10.66 2.08 -3.58
N TRP A 91 -10.41 2.28 -2.29
CA TRP A 91 -9.06 2.49 -1.75
C TRP A 91 -8.55 1.18 -1.15
N GLN A 92 -7.33 0.79 -1.53
CA GLN A 92 -6.60 -0.31 -0.90
C GLN A 92 -5.29 0.22 -0.32
N VAL A 93 -5.22 0.28 0.99
CA VAL A 93 -4.05 0.80 1.71
C VAL A 93 -3.14 -0.36 2.09
N VAL A 94 -1.86 -0.27 1.74
CA VAL A 94 -0.89 -1.35 1.84
C VAL A 94 0.30 -0.91 2.69
N GLY A 95 0.53 -1.65 3.77
CA GLY A 95 1.62 -1.48 4.72
C GLY A 95 1.66 -2.65 5.68
N HIS A 96 2.72 -2.77 6.45
CA HIS A 96 2.80 -3.75 7.54
C HIS A 96 2.01 -3.25 8.75
N GLY A 97 1.20 -4.15 9.30
CA GLY A 97 0.65 -3.99 10.63
C GLY A 97 1.76 -4.07 11.67
N ARG A 98 1.77 -3.18 12.66
CA ARG A 98 2.71 -3.26 13.79
C ARG A 98 1.97 -3.17 15.11
N ARG A 99 2.50 -3.87 16.12
CA ARG A 99 1.90 -4.03 17.44
C ARG A 99 2.92 -3.68 18.52
N ASP A 100 2.47 -2.99 19.55
CA ASP A 100 3.18 -2.92 20.83
C ASP A 100 2.95 -4.21 21.63
N GLU A 101 3.94 -4.66 22.38
CA GLU A 101 3.94 -5.95 23.09
C GLU A 101 2.66 -6.24 23.89
N ARG A 102 1.97 -5.19 24.36
CA ARG A 102 0.76 -5.27 25.20
C ARG A 102 -0.58 -5.28 24.43
N ALA A 103 -0.61 -5.02 23.12
CA ALA A 103 -1.87 -4.85 22.37
C ALA A 103 -2.38 -6.14 21.73
N LYS A 104 -3.68 -6.45 21.76
CA LYS A 104 -4.21 -7.70 21.17
C LYS A 104 -4.20 -7.74 19.62
N HIS A 105 -4.10 -6.58 18.96
CA HIS A 105 -4.11 -6.42 17.50
C HIS A 105 -3.06 -5.40 17.05
N GLU A 106 -2.74 -5.39 15.76
CA GLU A 106 -1.87 -4.38 15.14
C GLU A 106 -2.49 -2.99 15.31
N GLN A 107 -1.72 -2.06 15.88
CA GLN A 107 -2.17 -0.70 16.20
C GLN A 107 -1.82 0.32 15.13
N THR A 108 -0.87 0.00 14.25
CA THR A 108 -0.49 0.87 13.13
C THR A 108 -0.48 0.11 11.82
N LEU A 109 -0.71 0.84 10.72
CA LEU A 109 -0.55 0.35 9.35
C LEU A 109 0.49 1.21 8.66
N GLY A 110 1.62 0.62 8.25
CA GLY A 110 2.74 1.39 7.72
C GLY A 110 3.21 2.46 8.71
N GLY A 111 3.17 2.17 10.02
CA GLY A 111 3.52 3.14 11.07
C GLY A 111 2.50 4.27 11.29
N VAL A 112 1.36 4.28 10.61
CA VAL A 112 0.27 5.26 10.83
C VAL A 112 -0.71 4.74 11.87
N THR A 113 -0.99 5.53 12.90
CA THR A 113 -2.04 5.25 13.91
C THR A 113 -3.41 5.73 13.43
N ARG A 114 -4.48 5.08 13.89
CA ARG A 114 -5.84 5.60 13.70
C ARG A 114 -5.98 6.95 14.44
N GLY A 115 -6.42 7.99 13.73
CA GLY A 115 -6.77 9.27 14.37
C GLY A 115 -7.88 9.07 15.41
N ARG A 116 -7.75 9.77 16.54
CA ARG A 116 -8.78 9.80 17.60
C ARG A 116 -9.97 10.65 17.18
#